data_AF-G2TQX0-F1
#
_entry.id   AF-G2TQX0-F1
#
_cell.length_a   1.000
_cell.length_b   1.000
_cell.length_c   1.000
_cell.angle_alpha   90.00
_cell.angle_beta   90.00
_cell.angle_gamma   90.00
#
_symmetry.space_group_name_H-M   'P 1'
#
loop_
_entity.id
_entity.type
_entity.pdbx_description
1 polymer ?
#
loop_
_entity_poly.entity_id
_entity_poly.type
_entity_poly.pdbx_seq_one_letter_code
_entity_poly.pdbx_strand_id
1 'polypeptide(L)'
;MQIQKLLEKSIKDFLEVHIVAHDFDRLKKNGMNEAPFQLYDVLAIVGTANPGINGVNFISLEDIISGKGENDVFRIFGKIAEPDIIRRVNDNIILNFSLNKVIESLTILDTEKLIKNVEKSIIQLEKQMNRNFSNDKKIALYVHISCMVERLIRLSPITEYPDQDLFEQAHTREIHAIKSALSVLEDDYCVQLNIPEIGYIFNIMNG
;
A
#
# COMPACT_ATOMS: atom_id res chain seq x y z
N MET A 1 -16.78 -10.03 -3.17
CA MET A 1 -16.79 -9.26 -4.44
C MET A 1 -15.81 -8.09 -4.43
N GLN A 2 -15.70 -7.28 -3.37
CA GLN A 2 -14.79 -6.12 -3.33
C GLN A 2 -13.30 -6.50 -3.43
N ILE A 3 -12.87 -7.55 -2.73
CA ILE A 3 -11.46 -7.97 -2.68
C ILE A 3 -10.99 -8.56 -4.01
N GLN A 4 -11.81 -9.40 -4.64
CA GLN A 4 -11.53 -9.93 -5.98
C GLN A 4 -11.27 -8.78 -6.97
N LYS A 5 -12.20 -7.81 -7.05
CA LYS A 5 -12.05 -6.66 -7.96
C LYS A 5 -10.79 -5.84 -7.67
N LEU A 6 -10.42 -5.71 -6.40
CA LEU A 6 -9.22 -4.98 -6.02
C LEU A 6 -7.96 -5.74 -6.45
N LEU A 7 -7.87 -7.04 -6.19
CA LEU A 7 -6.76 -7.86 -6.66
C LEU A 7 -6.67 -7.85 -8.19
N GLU A 8 -7.81 -7.92 -8.89
CA GLU A 8 -7.88 -7.81 -10.36
C GLU A 8 -7.33 -6.46 -10.83
N LYS A 9 -7.79 -5.35 -10.24
CA LYS A 9 -7.27 -4.00 -10.54
C LYS A 9 -5.77 -3.89 -10.27
N SER A 10 -5.28 -4.56 -9.22
CA SER A 10 -3.87 -4.50 -8.83
C SER A 10 -2.94 -5.29 -9.78
N ILE A 11 -3.44 -6.35 -10.41
CA ILE A 11 -2.58 -7.32 -11.13
C ILE A 11 -2.74 -7.25 -12.65
N LYS A 12 -3.96 -6.99 -13.15
CA LYS A 12 -4.32 -7.16 -14.58
C LYS A 12 -3.48 -6.36 -15.57
N ASP A 13 -2.93 -5.22 -15.15
CA ASP A 13 -2.13 -4.34 -16.02
C ASP A 13 -0.67 -4.82 -16.17
N PHE A 14 -0.28 -5.84 -15.40
CA PHE A 14 1.07 -6.39 -15.37
C PHE A 14 1.15 -7.87 -15.73
N LEU A 15 0.15 -8.66 -15.31
CA LEU A 15 0.13 -10.11 -15.51
C LEU A 15 -1.26 -10.58 -15.94
N GLU A 16 -1.28 -11.54 -16.86
CA GLU A 16 -2.50 -12.22 -17.30
C GLU A 16 -2.84 -13.35 -16.31
N VAL A 17 -3.51 -12.98 -15.22
CA VAL A 17 -3.92 -13.90 -14.15
C VAL A 17 -5.42 -13.78 -13.90
N HIS A 18 -6.10 -14.92 -13.78
CA HIS A 18 -7.52 -14.97 -13.43
C HIS A 18 -7.70 -15.06 -11.92
N ILE A 19 -8.57 -14.23 -11.37
CA ILE A 19 -8.97 -14.29 -9.96
C ILE A 19 -10.37 -14.85 -9.89
N VAL A 20 -10.51 -16.00 -9.24
CA VAL A 20 -11.77 -16.73 -9.12
C VAL A 20 -12.21 -16.71 -7.67
N ALA A 21 -13.36 -16.08 -7.39
CA ALA A 21 -13.97 -16.19 -6.07
C ALA A 21 -14.56 -17.59 -5.88
N HIS A 22 -14.27 -18.20 -4.74
CA HIS A 22 -14.76 -19.53 -4.39
C HIS A 22 -15.14 -19.62 -2.91
N ASP A 23 -16.04 -20.55 -2.60
CA ASP A 23 -16.52 -20.77 -1.23
C ASP A 23 -15.48 -21.51 -0.37
N PHE A 24 -15.23 -21.00 0.83
CA PHE A 24 -14.21 -21.54 1.74
C PHE A 24 -14.57 -22.95 2.24
N ASP A 25 -15.82 -23.17 2.64
CA ASP A 25 -16.24 -24.45 3.21
C ASP A 25 -16.19 -25.56 2.16
N ARG A 26 -16.54 -25.24 0.90
CA ARG A 26 -16.38 -26.14 -0.23
C ARG A 26 -14.92 -26.49 -0.50
N LEU A 27 -14.03 -25.48 -0.53
CA LEU A 27 -12.58 -25.72 -0.70
C LEU A 27 -12.04 -26.61 0.41
N LYS A 28 -12.38 -26.32 1.66
CA LYS A 28 -11.92 -27.08 2.83
C LYS A 28 -12.43 -28.52 2.82
N LYS A 29 -13.67 -28.75 2.39
CA LYS A 29 -14.29 -30.08 2.35
C LYS A 29 -13.79 -30.94 1.19
N ASN A 30 -13.73 -30.36 -0.01
CA ASN A 30 -13.54 -31.12 -1.25
C ASN A 30 -12.10 -31.02 -1.80
N GLY A 31 -11.31 -30.03 -1.33
CA GLY A 31 -9.90 -29.86 -1.69
C GLY A 31 -9.69 -29.73 -3.20
N MET A 32 -8.68 -30.46 -3.71
CA MET A 32 -8.31 -30.48 -5.13
C MET A 32 -9.40 -31.00 -6.07
N ASN A 33 -10.53 -31.51 -5.55
CA ASN A 33 -11.66 -31.94 -6.39
C ASN A 33 -12.56 -30.78 -6.82
N GLU A 34 -12.39 -29.58 -6.27
CA GLU A 34 -13.17 -28.41 -6.70
C GLU A 34 -12.79 -27.97 -8.13
N ALA A 35 -13.78 -27.44 -8.86
CA ALA A 35 -13.65 -27.10 -10.27
C ALA A 35 -12.46 -26.18 -10.62
N PRO A 36 -12.08 -25.16 -9.81
CA PRO A 36 -10.95 -24.30 -10.15
C PRO A 36 -9.64 -25.06 -10.36
N PHE A 37 -9.39 -26.12 -9.59
CA PHE A 37 -8.16 -26.93 -9.73
C PHE A 37 -8.14 -27.83 -10.96
N GLN A 38 -9.30 -28.08 -11.57
CA GLN A 38 -9.42 -28.85 -12.81
C GLN A 38 -9.38 -27.95 -14.05
N LEU A 39 -9.76 -26.68 -13.90
CA LEU A 39 -9.91 -25.72 -15.00
C LEU A 39 -8.70 -24.79 -15.17
N TYR A 40 -7.91 -24.57 -14.10
CA TYR A 40 -6.82 -23.60 -14.09
C TYR A 40 -5.54 -24.21 -13.51
N ASP A 41 -4.39 -23.65 -13.92
CA ASP A 41 -3.14 -23.81 -13.17
C ASP A 41 -3.15 -22.86 -11.97
N VAL A 42 -3.53 -23.37 -10.80
CA VAL A 42 -3.77 -22.54 -9.62
C VAL A 42 -2.45 -22.16 -8.96
N LEU A 43 -2.06 -20.88 -9.11
CA LEU A 43 -0.84 -20.32 -8.53
C LEU A 43 -0.89 -20.23 -7.00
N ALA A 44 -2.04 -19.79 -6.47
CA ALA A 44 -2.26 -19.60 -5.03
C ALA A 44 -3.75 -19.46 -4.67
N ILE A 45 -4.04 -19.66 -3.39
CA ILE A 45 -5.29 -19.33 -2.73
C ILE A 45 -5.06 -18.10 -1.86
N VAL A 46 -5.93 -17.09 -1.98
CA VAL A 46 -5.91 -15.90 -1.14
C VAL A 46 -7.18 -15.86 -0.30
N GLY A 47 -7.05 -15.68 1.01
CA GLY A 47 -8.20 -15.64 1.91
C GLY A 47 -7.86 -15.18 3.32
N THR A 48 -8.87 -15.04 4.16
CA THR A 48 -8.70 -14.72 5.60
C THR A 48 -8.35 -15.94 6.45
N ALA A 49 -8.57 -17.15 5.92
CA ALA A 49 -8.23 -18.41 6.58
C ALA A 49 -7.67 -19.41 5.57
N ASN A 50 -6.69 -20.20 6.00
CA ASN A 50 -6.08 -21.23 5.17
C ASN A 50 -7.00 -22.47 5.11
N PRO A 51 -7.45 -22.91 3.91
CA PRO A 51 -8.26 -24.12 3.78
C PRO A 51 -7.47 -25.43 4.01
N GLY A 52 -6.13 -25.36 4.09
CA GLY A 52 -5.28 -26.52 4.37
C GLY A 52 -5.09 -27.46 3.17
N ILE A 53 -5.17 -26.93 1.94
CA ILE A 53 -5.02 -27.71 0.72
C ILE A 53 -3.54 -27.90 0.39
N ASN A 54 -3.08 -29.15 0.43
CA ASN A 54 -1.69 -29.49 0.10
C ASN A 54 -1.40 -29.25 -1.39
N GLY A 55 -0.20 -28.74 -1.67
CA GLY A 55 0.29 -28.53 -3.04
C GLY A 55 -0.08 -27.20 -3.67
N VAL A 56 -0.81 -26.33 -2.97
CA VAL A 56 -1.18 -24.99 -3.43
C VAL A 56 -0.72 -23.96 -2.41
N ASN A 57 -0.11 -22.87 -2.88
CA ASN A 57 0.30 -21.79 -2.00
C ASN A 57 -0.93 -21.13 -1.37
N PHE A 58 -0.84 -20.75 -0.10
CA PHE A 58 -1.83 -19.89 0.55
C PHE A 58 -1.17 -18.55 0.90
N ILE A 59 -1.86 -17.45 0.62
CA ILE A 59 -1.51 -16.13 1.14
C ILE A 59 -2.64 -15.63 2.03
N SER A 60 -2.29 -15.18 3.22
CA SER A 60 -3.23 -14.43 4.05
C SER A 60 -3.53 -13.10 3.40
N LEU A 61 -4.82 -12.80 3.26
CA LEU A 61 -5.26 -11.47 2.87
C LEU A 61 -4.76 -10.39 3.85
N GLU A 62 -4.65 -10.70 5.13
CA GLU A 62 -4.12 -9.77 6.13
C GLU A 62 -2.66 -9.42 5.86
N ASP A 63 -1.84 -10.40 5.44
CA ASP A 63 -0.44 -10.17 5.10
C ASP A 63 -0.31 -9.30 3.84
N ILE A 64 -1.20 -9.49 2.85
CA ILE A 64 -1.26 -8.62 1.68
C ILE A 64 -1.64 -7.18 2.08
N ILE A 65 -2.69 -7.03 2.89
CA ILE A 65 -3.22 -5.72 3.32
C ILE A 65 -2.24 -4.97 4.23
N SER A 66 -1.47 -5.69 5.03
CA SER A 66 -0.47 -5.12 5.96
C SER A 66 0.91 -4.93 5.33
N GLY A 67 1.11 -5.38 4.10
CA GLY A 67 2.38 -5.29 3.38
C GLY A 67 3.39 -6.39 3.70
N LYS A 68 3.07 -7.31 4.62
CA LYS A 68 3.93 -8.43 5.02
C LYS A 68 3.99 -9.56 3.98
N GLY A 69 3.05 -9.60 3.04
CA GLY A 69 2.93 -10.63 2.01
C GLY A 69 3.91 -10.52 0.84
N GLU A 70 4.88 -9.60 0.85
CA GLU A 70 5.81 -9.37 -0.28
C GLU A 70 6.51 -10.66 -0.73
N ASN A 71 7.10 -11.41 0.22
CA ASN A 71 7.80 -12.65 -0.08
C ASN A 71 6.87 -13.70 -0.74
N ASP A 72 5.60 -13.73 -0.35
CA ASP A 72 4.62 -14.64 -0.94
C ASP A 72 4.28 -14.22 -2.37
N VAL A 73 4.11 -12.91 -2.62
CA VAL A 73 3.89 -12.35 -3.96
C VAL A 73 5.06 -12.73 -4.88
N PHE A 74 6.31 -12.57 -4.42
CA PHE A 74 7.50 -12.99 -5.17
C PHE A 74 7.57 -14.49 -5.39
N ARG A 75 7.25 -15.31 -4.38
CA ARG A 75 7.23 -16.77 -4.51
C ARG A 75 6.20 -17.24 -5.55
N ILE A 76 5.03 -16.61 -5.58
CA ILE A 76 3.90 -17.04 -6.40
C ILE A 76 4.09 -16.64 -7.85
N PHE A 77 4.50 -15.39 -8.10
CA PHE A 77 4.68 -14.90 -9.46
C PHE A 77 6.07 -15.19 -10.05
N GLY A 78 7.04 -15.62 -9.23
CA GLY A 78 8.41 -15.92 -9.68
C GLY A 78 8.54 -17.00 -10.75
N LYS A 79 7.48 -17.81 -10.97
CA LYS A 79 7.45 -18.80 -12.06
C LYS A 79 6.96 -18.23 -13.39
N ILE A 80 6.30 -17.07 -13.38
CA ILE A 80 5.60 -16.52 -14.55
C ILE A 80 6.03 -15.10 -14.91
N ALA A 81 6.87 -14.46 -14.09
CA ALA A 81 7.25 -13.08 -14.25
C ALA A 81 8.65 -12.79 -13.71
N GLU A 82 9.32 -11.83 -14.32
CA GLU A 82 10.62 -11.31 -13.85
C GLU A 82 10.46 -10.48 -12.56
N PRO A 83 11.50 -10.41 -11.70
CA PRO A 83 11.43 -9.70 -10.42
C PRO A 83 10.95 -8.25 -10.50
N ASP A 84 11.31 -7.52 -11.56
CA ASP A 84 10.87 -6.13 -11.76
C ASP A 84 9.36 -6.02 -12.01
N ILE A 85 8.76 -6.98 -12.72
CA ILE A 85 7.32 -7.02 -12.96
C ILE A 85 6.59 -7.36 -11.67
N ILE A 86 7.09 -8.35 -10.93
CA ILE A 86 6.54 -8.74 -9.63
C ILE A 86 6.57 -7.59 -8.65
N ARG A 87 7.66 -6.81 -8.63
CA ARG A 87 7.78 -5.63 -7.77
C ARG A 87 6.72 -4.59 -8.09
N ARG A 88 6.45 -4.34 -9.38
CA ARG A 88 5.37 -3.44 -9.81
C ARG A 88 3.98 -3.96 -9.42
N VAL A 89 3.75 -5.26 -9.52
CA VAL A 89 2.52 -5.90 -9.03
C VAL A 89 2.37 -5.68 -7.53
N ASN A 90 3.43 -5.95 -6.74
CA ASN A 90 3.44 -5.72 -5.31
C ASN A 90 3.15 -4.25 -4.98
N ASP A 91 3.87 -3.31 -5.59
CA ASP A 91 3.66 -1.87 -5.38
C ASP A 91 2.21 -1.45 -5.71
N ASN A 92 1.62 -1.98 -6.79
CA ASN A 92 0.23 -1.65 -7.16
C ASN A 92 -0.81 -2.31 -6.24
N ILE A 93 -0.52 -3.51 -5.71
CA ILE A 93 -1.31 -4.13 -4.63
C ILE A 93 -1.33 -3.19 -3.42
N ILE A 94 -0.16 -2.75 -2.96
CA ILE A 94 -0.03 -1.86 -1.82
C ILE A 94 -0.77 -0.53 -2.05
N LEU A 95 -0.64 0.05 -3.24
CA LEU A 95 -1.33 1.28 -3.62
C LEU A 95 -2.86 1.12 -3.57
N ASN A 96 -3.41 0.08 -4.20
CA ASN A 96 -4.86 -0.12 -4.26
C ASN A 96 -5.48 -0.46 -2.90
N PHE A 97 -4.79 -1.25 -2.06
CA PHE A 97 -5.28 -1.50 -0.71
C PHE A 97 -5.22 -0.25 0.18
N SER A 98 -4.19 0.59 0.00
CA SER A 98 -4.13 1.91 0.63
C SER A 98 -5.27 2.82 0.17
N LEU A 99 -5.57 2.84 -1.14
CA LEU A 99 -6.71 3.56 -1.73
C LEU A 99 -8.03 3.23 -1.03
N ASN A 100 -8.33 1.96 -0.83
CA ASN A 100 -9.55 1.57 -0.14
C ASN A 100 -9.61 2.11 1.29
N LYS A 101 -8.52 2.01 2.06
CA LYS A 101 -8.47 2.56 3.43
C LYS A 101 -8.66 4.07 3.45
N VAL A 102 -8.07 4.77 2.49
CA VAL A 102 -8.16 6.23 2.41
C VAL A 102 -9.55 6.68 1.97
N ILE A 103 -10.17 6.01 0.99
CA ILE A 103 -11.56 6.28 0.57
C ILE A 103 -12.54 6.16 1.74
N GLU A 104 -12.35 5.18 2.63
CA GLU A 104 -13.17 5.04 3.83
C GLU A 104 -12.97 6.18 4.85
N SER A 105 -11.81 6.84 4.81
CA SER A 105 -11.41 7.86 5.79
C SER A 105 -11.62 9.31 5.35
N LEU A 106 -11.69 9.58 4.05
CA LEU A 106 -11.76 10.93 3.49
C LEU A 106 -13.16 11.29 3.03
N THR A 107 -13.53 12.57 3.12
CA THR A 107 -14.92 13.00 2.89
C THR A 107 -15.08 14.13 1.87
N ILE A 108 -13.99 14.80 1.48
CA ILE A 108 -14.05 15.99 0.60
C ILE A 108 -13.27 15.81 -0.70
N LEU A 109 -12.16 15.06 -0.68
CA LEU A 109 -11.20 15.06 -1.78
C LEU A 109 -11.49 14.00 -2.84
N ASP A 110 -11.10 14.31 -4.08
CA ASP A 110 -10.90 13.30 -5.11
C ASP A 110 -9.74 12.39 -4.68
N THR A 111 -10.12 11.24 -4.15
CA THR A 111 -9.24 10.27 -3.52
C THR A 111 -8.30 9.59 -4.50
N GLU A 112 -8.73 9.42 -5.75
CA GLU A 112 -7.88 8.83 -6.79
C GLU A 112 -6.78 9.79 -7.22
N LYS A 113 -7.11 11.09 -7.40
CA LYS A 113 -6.10 12.11 -7.72
C LYS A 113 -5.13 12.29 -6.56
N LEU A 114 -5.64 12.38 -5.34
CA LEU A 114 -4.83 12.56 -4.14
C LEU A 114 -3.80 11.45 -4.00
N ILE A 115 -4.23 10.20 -4.04
CA ILE A 115 -3.30 9.10 -3.81
C ILE A 115 -2.24 8.99 -4.91
N LYS A 116 -2.57 9.27 -6.17
CA LYS A 116 -1.55 9.34 -7.23
C LYS A 116 -0.49 10.39 -6.94
N ASN A 117 -0.87 11.53 -6.36
CA ASN A 117 0.09 12.55 -5.96
C ASN A 117 0.88 12.15 -4.70
N VAL A 118 0.26 11.45 -3.75
CA VAL A 118 0.94 10.88 -2.58
C VAL A 118 1.96 9.82 -3.01
N GLU A 119 1.61 8.92 -3.94
CA GLU A 119 2.51 7.94 -4.54
C GLU A 119 3.74 8.59 -5.17
N LYS A 120 3.53 9.61 -6.01
CA LYS A 120 4.64 10.37 -6.59
C LYS A 120 5.53 11.01 -5.52
N SER A 121 4.93 11.53 -4.46
CA SER A 121 5.65 12.15 -3.35
C SER A 121 6.49 11.11 -2.59
N ILE A 122 5.94 9.92 -2.32
CA ILE A 122 6.67 8.82 -1.67
C ILE A 122 7.82 8.34 -2.57
N ILE A 123 7.60 8.13 -3.86
CA ILE A 123 8.64 7.73 -4.82
C ILE A 123 9.76 8.79 -4.85
N GLN A 124 9.40 10.07 -4.84
CA GLN A 124 10.37 11.17 -4.81
C GLN A 124 11.18 11.16 -3.51
N LEU A 125 10.52 10.90 -2.39
CA LEU A 125 11.16 10.81 -1.08
C LEU A 125 12.14 9.62 -1.01
N GLU A 126 11.75 8.45 -1.50
CA GLU A 126 12.64 7.27 -1.61
C GLU A 126 13.90 7.60 -2.41
N LYS A 127 13.75 8.30 -3.54
CA LYS A 127 14.87 8.75 -4.38
C LYS A 127 15.78 9.75 -3.66
N GLN A 128 15.21 10.78 -3.03
CA GLN A 128 15.98 11.81 -2.31
C GLN A 128 16.76 11.24 -1.12
N MET A 129 16.20 10.21 -0.47
CA MET A 129 16.83 9.54 0.65
C MET A 129 17.74 8.37 0.24
N ASN A 130 17.75 7.99 -1.04
CA ASN A 130 18.44 6.82 -1.56
C ASN A 130 18.12 5.54 -0.77
N ARG A 131 16.83 5.34 -0.44
CA ARG A 131 16.32 4.13 0.24
C ARG A 131 14.90 3.81 -0.22
N ASN A 132 14.56 2.52 -0.26
CA ASN A 132 13.18 2.09 -0.45
C ASN A 132 12.51 1.90 0.91
N PHE A 133 11.24 2.26 1.02
CA PHE A 133 10.41 1.93 2.16
C PHE A 133 9.86 0.51 2.00
N SER A 134 9.76 -0.20 3.11
CA SER A 134 9.02 -1.46 3.18
C SER A 134 7.53 -1.22 2.92
N ASN A 135 6.83 -2.26 2.47
CA ASN A 135 5.42 -2.17 2.11
C ASN A 135 4.53 -1.62 3.24
N ASP A 136 4.76 -2.05 4.48
CA ASP A 136 4.04 -1.59 5.66
C ASP A 136 4.23 -0.07 5.90
N LYS A 137 5.46 0.42 5.73
CA LYS A 137 5.77 1.86 5.77
C LYS A 137 5.10 2.62 4.64
N LYS A 138 5.11 2.08 3.42
CA LYS A 138 4.40 2.68 2.27
C LYS A 138 2.91 2.82 2.59
N ILE A 139 2.26 1.78 3.11
CA ILE A 139 0.84 1.81 3.52
C ILE A 139 0.61 2.91 4.56
N ALA A 140 1.44 2.95 5.61
CA ALA A 140 1.32 3.95 6.66
C ALA A 140 1.48 5.38 6.12
N LEU A 141 2.45 5.60 5.20
CA LEU A 141 2.66 6.89 4.53
C LEU A 141 1.48 7.27 3.63
N TYR A 142 0.96 6.33 2.82
CA TYR A 142 -0.19 6.58 1.96
C TYR A 142 -1.38 7.08 2.77
N VAL A 143 -1.70 6.40 3.87
CA VAL A 143 -2.81 6.76 4.75
C VAL A 143 -2.53 8.09 5.45
N HIS A 144 -1.36 8.22 6.09
CA HIS A 144 -1.03 9.39 6.89
C HIS A 144 -1.00 10.68 6.07
N ILE A 145 -0.31 10.68 4.92
CA ILE A 145 -0.19 11.86 4.06
C ILE A 145 -1.56 12.24 3.48
N SER A 146 -2.37 11.25 3.09
CA SER A 146 -3.74 11.53 2.59
C SER A 146 -4.60 12.19 3.66
N CYS A 147 -4.59 11.69 4.89
CA CYS A 147 -5.30 12.29 6.02
C CYS A 147 -4.74 13.66 6.41
N MET A 148 -3.42 13.84 6.32
CA MET A 148 -2.75 15.12 6.55
C MET A 148 -3.24 16.18 5.57
N VAL A 149 -3.30 15.88 4.27
CA VAL A 149 -3.80 16.84 3.27
C VAL A 149 -5.24 17.26 3.59
N GLU A 150 -6.12 16.32 3.98
CA GLU A 150 -7.48 16.68 4.40
C GLU A 150 -7.50 17.56 5.66
N ARG A 151 -6.68 17.25 6.68
CA ARG A 151 -6.54 18.09 7.88
C ARG A 151 -6.08 19.51 7.54
N LEU A 152 -5.12 19.65 6.64
CA LEU A 152 -4.58 20.94 6.23
C LEU A 152 -5.64 21.79 5.50
N ILE A 153 -6.39 21.20 4.59
CA ILE A 153 -7.49 21.87 3.86
C ILE A 153 -8.58 22.33 4.84
N ARG A 154 -8.85 21.52 5.87
CA ARG A 154 -9.83 21.84 6.92
C ARG A 154 -9.33 22.86 7.94
N LEU A 155 -8.10 23.35 7.80
CA LEU A 155 -7.44 24.22 8.77
C LEU A 155 -7.39 23.60 10.18
N SER A 156 -7.23 22.27 10.24
CA SER A 156 -7.11 21.48 11.46
C SER A 156 -5.84 20.63 11.46
N PRO A 157 -4.64 21.22 11.26
CA PRO A 157 -3.38 20.46 11.26
C PRO A 157 -3.07 19.90 12.64
N ILE A 158 -2.19 18.90 12.70
CA ILE A 158 -1.52 18.56 13.96
C ILE A 158 -0.59 19.72 14.33
N THR A 159 -0.68 20.21 15.56
CA THR A 159 0.08 21.38 16.03
C THR A 159 1.18 21.04 17.03
N GLU A 160 1.24 19.80 17.50
CA GLU A 160 2.18 19.36 18.52
C GLU A 160 2.99 18.17 18.03
N TYR A 161 4.29 18.21 18.32
CA TYR A 161 5.20 17.10 18.08
C TYR A 161 6.19 17.00 19.24
N PRO A 162 6.41 15.80 19.80
CA PRO A 162 7.34 15.62 20.92
C PRO A 162 8.74 16.14 20.59
N ASP A 163 9.31 16.92 21.51
CA ASP A 163 10.67 17.46 21.41
C ASP A 163 10.96 18.18 20.07
N GLN A 164 9.99 18.95 19.56
CA GLN A 164 10.06 19.60 18.24
C GLN A 164 11.37 20.37 18.01
N ASP A 165 11.82 21.18 18.97
CA ASP A 165 13.05 21.96 18.83
C ASP A 165 14.28 21.07 18.61
N LEU A 166 14.35 19.92 19.28
CA LEU A 166 15.42 18.95 19.11
C LEU A 166 15.30 18.24 17.75
N PHE A 167 14.08 17.91 17.34
CA PHE A 167 13.81 17.31 16.03
C PHE A 167 14.26 18.21 14.88
N GLU A 168 13.92 19.50 14.93
CA GLU A 168 14.29 20.48 13.90
C GLU A 168 15.81 20.64 13.75
N GLN A 169 16.53 20.63 14.88
CA GLN A 169 17.98 20.74 14.92
C GLN A 169 18.68 19.45 14.47
N ALA A 170 18.16 18.28 14.87
CA ALA A 170 18.82 17.00 14.62
C ALA A 170 18.52 16.42 13.24
N HIS A 171 17.36 16.72 12.66
CA HIS A 171 16.84 16.06 11.46
C HIS A 171 16.56 17.02 10.29
N THR A 172 17.35 18.09 10.19
CA THR A 172 17.18 19.12 9.16
C THR A 172 17.19 18.54 7.74
N ARG A 173 18.00 17.50 7.48
CA ARG A 173 18.08 16.85 6.16
C ARG A 173 16.77 16.14 5.81
N GLU A 174 16.23 15.36 6.73
CA GLU A 174 14.98 14.63 6.54
C GLU A 174 13.80 15.58 6.41
N ILE A 175 13.76 16.64 7.23
CA ILE A 175 12.74 17.70 7.12
C ILE A 175 12.75 18.31 5.72
N HIS A 176 13.93 18.66 5.19
CA HIS A 176 14.04 19.20 3.83
C HIS A 176 13.62 18.19 2.76
N ALA A 177 14.00 16.92 2.90
CA ALA A 177 13.59 15.88 1.96
C ALA A 177 12.07 15.69 1.95
N ILE A 178 11.45 15.58 3.13
CA ILE A 178 9.98 15.45 3.24
C ILE A 178 9.29 16.67 2.62
N LYS A 179 9.70 17.88 3.00
CA LYS A 179 9.10 19.11 2.47
C LYS A 179 9.27 19.23 0.95
N SER A 180 10.45 18.91 0.43
CA SER A 180 10.70 18.91 -1.01
C SER A 180 9.84 17.88 -1.75
N ALA A 181 9.78 16.65 -1.24
CA ALA A 181 9.02 15.57 -1.87
C ALA A 181 7.50 15.83 -1.87
N LEU A 182 6.99 16.55 -0.88
CA LEU A 182 5.57 16.86 -0.73
C LEU A 182 5.16 18.24 -1.28
N SER A 183 6.09 19.03 -1.83
CA SER A 183 5.80 20.35 -2.41
C SER A 183 4.68 20.35 -3.44
N VAL A 184 4.59 19.31 -4.27
CA VAL A 184 3.51 19.17 -5.26
C VAL A 184 2.13 19.08 -4.58
N LEU A 185 2.04 18.47 -3.39
CA LEU A 185 0.80 18.42 -2.61
C LEU A 185 0.49 19.79 -1.98
N GLU A 186 1.49 20.53 -1.52
CA GLU A 186 1.29 21.91 -1.04
C GLU A 186 0.69 22.80 -2.14
N ASP A 187 1.23 22.70 -3.36
CA ASP A 187 0.79 23.47 -4.52
C ASP A 187 -0.59 23.04 -5.02
N ASP A 188 -0.82 21.73 -5.26
CA ASP A 188 -2.07 21.22 -5.84
C ASP A 188 -3.29 21.44 -4.92
N TYR A 189 -3.07 21.52 -3.61
CA TYR A 189 -4.14 21.66 -2.61
C TYR A 189 -4.12 23.01 -1.89
N CYS A 190 -3.20 23.91 -2.24
CA CYS A 190 -3.03 25.22 -1.61
C CYS A 190 -2.87 25.14 -0.08
N VAL A 191 -2.05 24.20 0.40
CA VAL A 191 -1.79 23.96 1.82
C VAL A 191 -0.32 24.17 2.17
N GLN A 192 -0.01 24.30 3.46
CA GLN A 192 1.37 24.40 3.95
C GLN A 192 1.65 23.33 5.00
N LEU A 193 2.72 22.55 4.81
CA LEU A 193 3.19 21.59 5.78
C LEU A 193 3.86 22.31 6.95
N ASN A 194 3.38 22.02 8.16
CA ASN A 194 4.01 22.44 9.39
C ASN A 194 4.99 21.36 9.90
N ILE A 195 5.82 21.74 10.87
CA ILE A 195 6.84 20.83 11.43
C ILE A 195 6.22 19.59 12.10
N PRO A 196 5.12 19.69 12.87
CA PRO A 196 4.52 18.50 13.46
C PRO A 196 4.10 17.42 12.45
N GLU A 197 3.45 17.81 11.35
CA GLU A 197 3.06 16.86 10.29
C GLU A 197 4.30 16.21 9.64
N ILE A 198 5.37 16.99 9.42
CA ILE A 198 6.66 16.47 8.95
C ILE A 198 7.26 15.47 9.95
N GLY A 199 7.17 15.76 11.25
CA GLY A 199 7.65 14.89 12.31
C GLY A 199 6.96 13.52 12.32
N TYR A 200 5.63 13.48 12.14
CA TYR A 200 4.91 12.20 12.05
C TYR A 200 5.25 11.41 10.79
N ILE A 201 5.46 12.07 9.65
CA ILE A 201 5.99 11.41 8.44
C ILE A 201 7.37 10.81 8.73
N PHE A 202 8.26 11.58 9.37
CA PHE A 202 9.58 11.10 9.77
C PHE A 202 9.50 9.85 10.67
N ASN A 203 8.59 9.84 11.65
CA ASN A 203 8.39 8.69 12.52
C ASN A 203 7.95 7.45 11.75
N ILE A 204 7.02 7.58 10.79
CA ILE A 204 6.58 6.45 9.96
C ILE A 204 7.74 5.91 9.10
N MET A 205 8.56 6.80 8.55
CA MET A 205 9.69 6.40 7.71
C MET A 205 10.75 5.59 8.48
N ASN A 206 10.93 5.90 9.76
CA ASN A 206 12.01 5.36 10.60
C ASN A 206 11.56 4.33 11.65
N GLY A 207 10.26 4.19 11.88
CA GLY A 207 9.66 3.18 12.75
C GLY A 207 9.68 1.76 12.18
#